data_AF-A0A832HH27-F1
#
_entry.id   AF-A0A832HH27-F1
#
_cell.length_a   1.000
_cell.length_b   1.000
_cell.length_c   1.000
_cell.angle_alpha   90.00
_cell.angle_beta   90.00
_cell.angle_gamma   90.00
#
_symmetry.space_group_name_H-M   'P 1'
#
loop_
_entity.id
_entity.type
_entity.pdbx_description
1 polymer ?
#
loop_
_entity_poly.entity_id
_entity_poly.type
_entity_poly.pdbx_seq_one_letter_code
_entity_poly.pdbx_strand_id
1 'polypeptide(L)'
;MKTSLPLLAIACCAFAACTQLPPEKPAVTASQPGVLQELLPTLANSYEDRIKLGTFAGTFLRPVDPSLKPYFANLRDRSRALLDELKPLAANAKVDLRTKRSNDLESRARPIMEKRQEGFARAANQADFERDMLMHMYQESEWLACLIEAALPDVQDASLKSYLQKAMKAHRDMADETKTQLRRYKLQPAS
;
A
#
# COMPACT_ATOMS: atom_id res chain seq x y z
N MET A 1 -69.02 -2.68 -20.02
CA MET A 1 -68.01 -3.74 -19.74
C MET A 1 -67.64 -3.61 -18.25
N LYS A 2 -67.70 -4.65 -17.41
CA LYS A 2 -66.63 -5.66 -17.19
C LYS A 2 -65.23 -5.01 -17.11
N THR A 3 -64.33 -5.15 -16.15
CA THR A 3 -64.18 -5.85 -14.83
C THR A 3 -62.80 -5.42 -14.28
N SER A 4 -62.48 -5.23 -12.98
CA SER A 4 -63.19 -5.31 -11.69
C SER A 4 -62.42 -4.56 -10.58
N LEU A 5 -63.02 -4.40 -9.39
CA LEU A 5 -62.37 -4.16 -8.08
C LEU A 5 -61.62 -5.43 -7.57
N PRO A 6 -60.83 -5.43 -6.45
CA PRO A 6 -60.70 -4.41 -5.39
C PRO A 6 -59.25 -4.08 -4.94
N LEU A 7 -59.15 -3.17 -3.94
CA LEU A 7 -57.98 -3.03 -3.06
C LEU A 7 -57.73 -4.32 -2.27
N LEU A 8 -56.49 -4.56 -1.87
CA LEU A 8 -56.22 -5.16 -0.56
C LEU A 8 -54.89 -4.63 0.02
N ALA A 9 -55.00 -3.79 1.05
CA ALA A 9 -53.91 -3.50 1.96
C ALA A 9 -53.93 -4.55 3.07
N ILE A 10 -52.76 -5.07 3.46
CA ILE A 10 -52.53 -5.68 4.78
C ILE A 10 -51.18 -5.17 5.28
N ALA A 11 -51.19 -4.49 6.43
CA ALA A 11 -50.02 -4.27 7.24
C ALA A 11 -49.82 -5.47 8.17
N CYS A 12 -48.57 -5.82 8.44
CA CYS A 12 -48.20 -6.75 9.51
C CYS A 12 -46.71 -6.50 9.79
N CYS A 13 -46.22 -6.34 11.00
CA CYS A 13 -46.73 -6.02 12.33
C CYS A 13 -45.44 -5.76 13.13
N ALA A 14 -45.47 -4.89 14.13
CA ALA A 14 -44.29 -4.62 14.94
C ALA A 14 -43.97 -5.78 15.91
N PHE A 15 -42.69 -5.92 16.25
CA PHE A 15 -42.24 -6.35 17.57
C PHE A 15 -41.18 -5.31 17.99
N ALA A 16 -41.53 -4.33 18.83
CA ALA A 16 -41.41 -4.42 20.29
C ALA A 16 -39.94 -4.77 20.66
N ALA A 17 -39.05 -3.78 20.87
CA ALA A 17 -38.96 -2.86 22.02
C ALA A 17 -38.32 -3.50 23.29
N CYS A 18 -37.56 -2.67 24.02
CA CYS A 18 -36.67 -3.02 25.15
C CYS A 18 -35.44 -3.85 24.74
N THR A 19 -34.21 -3.44 25.06
CA THR A 19 -33.76 -2.77 26.29
C THR A 19 -32.75 -1.63 26.04
N GLN A 20 -32.84 -0.58 26.86
CA GLN A 20 -31.68 0.29 27.11
C GLN A 20 -30.69 -0.48 28.01
N LEU A 21 -29.44 -0.56 27.60
CA LEU A 21 -28.31 -0.93 28.46
C LEU A 21 -27.44 0.32 28.70
N PRO A 22 -26.74 0.40 29.85
CA PRO A 22 -26.16 1.65 30.35
C PRO A 22 -24.97 2.13 29.49
N PRO A 23 -24.51 3.38 29.68
CA PRO A 23 -23.29 3.86 29.05
C PRO A 23 -22.08 3.09 29.59
N GLU A 24 -21.70 2.01 28.91
CA GLU A 24 -20.41 1.40 29.13
C GLU A 24 -19.32 2.43 28.80
N LYS A 25 -18.43 2.64 29.78
CA LYS A 25 -17.19 3.39 29.58
C LYS A 25 -16.51 2.86 28.31
N PRO A 26 -15.87 3.72 27.49
CA PRO A 26 -14.99 3.19 26.45
C PRO A 26 -13.95 2.30 27.14
N ALA A 27 -14.04 1.00 26.88
CA ALA A 27 -13.03 0.05 27.32
C ALA A 27 -11.69 0.55 26.78
N VAL A 28 -10.66 0.53 27.62
CA VAL A 28 -9.31 0.93 27.20
C VAL A 28 -8.89 0.00 26.07
N THR A 29 -8.93 0.51 24.84
CA THR A 29 -8.52 -0.22 23.64
C THR A 29 -7.01 -0.37 23.65
N ALA A 30 -6.55 -1.41 24.35
CA ALA A 30 -5.25 -1.98 24.08
C ALA A 30 -5.20 -2.29 22.58
N SER A 31 -4.27 -1.64 21.87
CA SER A 31 -4.05 -1.84 20.43
C SER A 31 -4.04 -3.33 20.12
N GLN A 32 -4.85 -3.79 19.15
CA GLN A 32 -4.82 -5.21 18.77
C GLN A 32 -3.38 -5.58 18.37
N PRO A 33 -2.69 -6.49 19.10
CA PRO A 33 -1.25 -6.67 18.90
C PRO A 33 -0.85 -7.15 17.49
N GLY A 34 -1.78 -7.78 16.76
CA GLY A 34 -1.57 -8.25 15.39
C GLY A 34 -1.42 -7.12 14.36
N VAL A 35 -2.19 -6.03 14.47
CA VAL A 35 -2.22 -4.97 13.44
C VAL A 35 -0.85 -4.34 13.24
N LEU A 36 -0.13 -4.06 14.33
CA LEU A 36 1.24 -3.52 14.25
C LEU A 36 2.28 -4.58 13.83
N GLN A 37 2.08 -5.85 14.20
CA GLN A 37 2.96 -6.94 13.77
C GLN A 37 2.85 -7.23 12.26
N GLU A 38 1.72 -6.92 11.63
CA GLU A 38 1.54 -7.04 10.18
C GLU A 38 1.93 -5.74 9.44
N LEU A 39 1.51 -4.59 9.96
CA LEU A 39 1.72 -3.28 9.30
C LEU A 39 3.19 -2.88 9.24
N LEU A 40 3.92 -2.89 10.36
CA LEU A 40 5.27 -2.32 10.40
C LEU A 40 6.27 -3.11 9.51
N PRO A 41 6.27 -4.46 9.48
CA PRO A 41 7.10 -5.21 8.54
C PRO A 41 6.66 -5.01 7.08
N THR A 42 5.36 -4.87 6.81
CA THR A 42 4.84 -4.59 5.46
C THR A 42 5.37 -3.25 4.93
N LEU A 43 5.36 -2.20 5.77
CA LEU A 43 5.95 -0.90 5.44
C LEU A 43 7.46 -1.01 5.23
N ALA A 44 8.18 -1.69 6.12
CA ALA A 44 9.63 -1.88 6.00
C ALA A 44 10.04 -2.57 4.70
N ASN A 45 9.37 -3.68 4.34
CA ASN A 45 9.62 -4.41 3.10
C ASN A 45 9.38 -3.52 1.86
N SER A 46 8.26 -2.78 1.83
CA SER A 46 7.96 -1.87 0.71
C SER A 46 9.02 -0.78 0.56
N TYR A 47 9.51 -0.21 1.68
CA TYR A 47 10.60 0.76 1.62
C TYR A 47 11.90 0.14 1.11
N GLU A 48 12.26 -1.06 1.56
CA GLU A 48 13.43 -1.77 1.03
C GLU A 48 13.31 -2.06 -0.46
N ASP A 49 12.15 -2.53 -0.93
CA ASP A 49 11.91 -2.81 -2.35
C ASP A 49 11.91 -1.53 -3.20
N ARG A 50 11.38 -0.41 -2.68
CA ARG A 50 11.47 0.93 -3.31
C ARG A 50 12.91 1.47 -3.33
N ILE A 51 13.71 1.23 -2.30
CA ILE A 51 15.15 1.57 -2.26
C ILE A 51 15.93 0.75 -3.29
N LYS A 52 15.68 -0.57 -3.38
CA LYS A 52 16.23 -1.45 -4.41
C LYS A 52 15.85 -0.92 -5.80
N LEU A 53 14.56 -0.71 -6.06
CA LEU A 53 14.03 -0.25 -7.35
C LEU A 53 14.63 1.08 -7.80
N GLY A 54 14.64 2.09 -6.93
CA GLY A 54 15.22 3.39 -7.26
C GLY A 54 16.73 3.36 -7.43
N THR A 55 17.42 2.39 -6.83
CA THR A 55 18.83 2.11 -7.11
C THR A 55 18.99 1.47 -8.49
N PHE A 56 18.22 0.42 -8.82
CA PHE A 56 18.26 -0.27 -10.11
C PHE A 56 17.95 0.66 -11.28
N ALA A 57 16.90 1.48 -11.19
CA ALA A 57 16.52 2.48 -12.19
C ALA A 57 17.57 3.60 -12.36
N GLY A 58 18.45 3.81 -11.37
CA GLY A 58 19.61 4.69 -11.47
C GLY A 58 20.80 4.08 -12.22
N THR A 59 20.85 2.75 -12.41
CA THR A 59 21.97 2.06 -13.07
C THR A 59 21.86 2.11 -14.60
N PHE A 60 22.95 1.77 -15.29
CA PHE A 60 22.99 1.59 -16.75
C PHE A 60 22.49 0.20 -17.21
N LEU A 61 22.18 -0.73 -16.30
CA LEU A 61 21.89 -2.14 -16.61
C LEU A 61 20.45 -2.39 -17.10
N ARG A 62 19.52 -1.50 -16.76
CA ARG A 62 18.24 -1.32 -17.45
C ARG A 62 18.02 0.16 -17.69
N PRO A 63 17.95 0.63 -18.95
CA PRO A 63 17.46 1.97 -19.19
C PRO A 63 15.97 2.00 -18.86
N VAL A 64 15.62 2.62 -17.74
CA VAL A 64 14.39 3.42 -17.71
C VAL A 64 14.62 4.70 -18.51
N ASP A 65 13.56 5.28 -19.04
CA ASP A 65 13.59 6.60 -19.67
C ASP A 65 14.36 7.59 -18.76
N PRO A 66 15.37 8.32 -19.28
CA PRO A 66 16.17 9.26 -18.48
C PRO A 66 15.33 10.29 -17.71
N SER A 67 14.15 10.66 -18.22
CA SER A 67 13.21 11.57 -17.58
C SER A 67 12.47 11.00 -16.36
N LEU A 68 12.53 9.68 -16.14
CA LEU A 68 12.03 9.01 -14.93
C LEU A 68 13.10 8.85 -13.84
N LYS A 69 14.39 8.98 -14.16
CA LYS A 69 15.48 8.83 -13.17
C LYS A 69 15.35 9.75 -11.95
N PRO A 70 14.95 11.03 -12.08
CA PRO A 70 14.74 11.90 -10.90
C PRO A 70 13.61 11.41 -9.98
N TYR A 71 12.53 10.87 -10.55
CA TYR A 71 11.42 10.29 -9.79
C TYR A 71 11.88 9.06 -8.98
N PHE A 72 12.64 8.16 -9.61
CA PHE A 72 13.18 6.97 -8.94
C PHE A 72 14.23 7.29 -7.87
N ALA A 73 15.05 8.34 -8.06
CA ALA A 73 15.95 8.84 -7.03
C ALA A 73 15.17 9.40 -5.82
N ASN A 74 14.18 10.26 -6.07
CA ASN A 74 13.33 10.84 -5.02
C ASN A 74 12.50 9.78 -4.27
N LEU A 75 12.09 8.70 -4.94
CA LEU A 75 11.47 7.53 -4.32
C LEU A 75 12.44 6.86 -3.35
N ARG A 76 13.64 6.47 -3.84
CA ARG A 76 14.69 5.80 -3.03
C ARG A 76 15.00 6.59 -1.77
N ASP A 77 15.20 7.89 -1.89
CA ASP A 77 15.67 8.72 -0.80
C ASP A 77 14.58 8.97 0.25
N ARG A 78 13.32 9.14 -0.16
CA ARG A 78 12.17 9.19 0.77
C ARG A 78 11.91 7.85 1.45
N SER A 79 11.95 6.73 0.71
CA SER A 79 11.78 5.40 1.30
C SER A 79 12.89 5.07 2.30
N ARG A 80 14.13 5.52 2.05
CA ARG A 80 15.22 5.39 3.03
C ARG A 80 14.94 6.19 4.31
N ALA A 81 14.54 7.45 4.20
CA ALA A 81 14.20 8.26 5.36
C ALA A 81 13.06 7.63 6.20
N LEU A 82 11.98 7.18 5.56
CA LEU A 82 10.88 6.50 6.24
C LEU A 82 11.33 5.19 6.92
N LEU A 83 12.15 4.38 6.25
CA LEU A 83 12.68 3.14 6.82
C LEU A 83 13.60 3.38 8.03
N ASP A 84 14.44 4.41 7.98
CA ASP A 84 15.38 4.74 9.06
C ASP A 84 14.65 5.34 10.27
N GLU A 85 13.53 6.06 10.07
CA GLU A 85 12.61 6.48 11.15
C GLU A 85 11.77 5.32 11.72
N LEU A 86 11.37 4.35 10.88
CA LEU A 86 10.56 3.21 11.29
C LEU A 86 11.31 2.23 12.23
N LYS A 87 12.59 1.96 11.95
CA LYS A 87 13.44 1.02 12.72
C LYS A 87 13.39 1.23 14.25
N PRO A 88 13.69 2.41 14.81
CA PRO A 88 13.63 2.63 16.25
C PRO A 88 12.20 2.54 16.82
N LEU A 89 11.19 2.97 16.06
CA LEU A 89 9.79 2.90 16.49
C LEU A 89 9.30 1.45 16.58
N ALA A 90 9.65 0.60 15.61
CA ALA A 90 9.33 -0.82 15.63
C ALA A 90 10.05 -1.56 16.77
N ALA A 91 11.32 -1.22 17.04
CA ALA A 91 12.06 -1.75 18.18
C ALA A 91 11.40 -1.39 19.52
N ASN A 92 10.97 -0.13 19.69
CA ASN A 92 10.24 0.31 20.88
C ASN A 92 8.87 -0.39 21.01
N ALA A 93 8.17 -0.61 19.90
CA ALA A 93 6.92 -1.38 19.83
C ALA A 93 7.12 -2.91 19.95
N LYS A 94 8.37 -3.39 20.07
CA LYS A 94 8.75 -4.82 20.11
C LYS A 94 8.29 -5.63 18.88
N VAL A 95 8.20 -4.98 17.73
CA VAL A 95 7.87 -5.62 16.44
C VAL A 95 9.15 -5.95 15.69
N ASP A 96 9.36 -7.23 15.34
CA ASP A 96 10.44 -7.62 14.44
C ASP A 96 10.05 -7.25 13.00
N LEU A 97 10.77 -6.30 12.41
CA LEU A 97 10.59 -5.91 11.00
C LEU A 97 10.98 -7.03 10.02
N ARG A 98 11.66 -8.08 10.47
CA ARG A 98 12.01 -9.25 9.67
C ARG A 98 10.84 -10.22 9.54
N THR A 99 9.82 -9.85 8.78
CA THR A 99 8.95 -10.87 8.18
C THR A 99 9.79 -11.83 7.35
N LYS A 100 9.79 -13.12 7.71
CA LYS A 100 10.55 -14.16 7.00
C LYS A 100 10.01 -14.42 5.59
N ARG A 101 10.36 -13.57 4.62
CA ARG A 101 10.81 -14.12 3.34
C ARG A 101 12.14 -14.82 3.62
N SER A 102 12.22 -16.11 3.31
CA SER A 102 13.46 -16.86 3.52
C SER A 102 14.54 -16.30 2.62
N ASN A 103 15.57 -15.68 3.20
CA ASN A 103 16.73 -15.15 2.46
C ASN A 103 17.40 -16.21 1.58
N ASP A 104 17.31 -17.50 1.91
CA ASP A 104 17.82 -18.60 1.08
C ASP A 104 16.98 -18.78 -0.20
N LEU A 105 15.65 -18.85 -0.06
CA LEU A 105 14.75 -18.92 -1.21
C LEU A 105 14.83 -17.64 -2.05
N GLU A 106 14.89 -16.46 -1.44
CA GLU A 106 15.00 -15.18 -2.16
C GLU A 106 16.35 -15.06 -2.89
N SER A 107 17.47 -15.42 -2.24
CA SER A 107 18.81 -15.40 -2.88
C SER A 107 18.94 -16.39 -4.03
N ARG A 108 18.22 -17.53 -3.97
CA ARG A 108 18.17 -18.54 -5.04
C ARG A 108 17.16 -18.19 -6.13
N ALA A 109 16.04 -17.55 -5.79
CA ALA A 109 15.03 -17.10 -6.74
C ALA A 109 15.47 -15.85 -7.49
N ARG A 110 16.23 -14.93 -6.88
CA ARG A 110 16.71 -13.68 -7.49
C ARG A 110 17.41 -13.90 -8.84
N PRO A 111 18.45 -14.74 -9.00
CA PRO A 111 19.07 -14.97 -10.31
C PRO A 111 18.14 -15.67 -11.32
N ILE A 112 17.16 -16.45 -10.86
CA ILE A 112 16.13 -17.06 -11.74
C ILE A 112 15.15 -15.99 -12.23
N MET A 113 14.75 -15.07 -11.34
CA MET A 113 13.90 -13.92 -11.64
C MET A 113 14.63 -12.96 -12.58
N GLU A 114 15.88 -12.59 -12.28
CA GLU A 114 16.73 -11.74 -13.13
C GLU A 114 16.86 -12.34 -14.53
N LYS A 115 17.20 -13.63 -14.65
CA LYS A 115 17.28 -14.32 -15.96
C LYS A 115 15.95 -14.37 -16.71
N ARG A 116 14.83 -14.58 -16.02
CA ARG A 116 13.48 -14.51 -16.64
C ARG A 116 13.14 -13.08 -17.08
N GLN A 117 13.44 -12.10 -16.23
CA GLN A 117 13.20 -10.68 -16.50
C GLN A 117 14.10 -10.16 -17.63
N GLU A 118 15.33 -10.65 -17.80
CA GLU A 118 16.16 -10.40 -18.97
C GLU A 118 15.52 -10.94 -20.26
N GLY A 119 14.92 -12.13 -20.20
CA GLY A 119 14.10 -12.68 -21.28
C GLY A 119 12.91 -11.79 -21.62
N PHE A 120 12.17 -11.32 -20.62
CA PHE A 120 11.06 -10.37 -20.81
C PHE A 120 11.51 -9.00 -21.30
N ALA A 121 12.64 -8.46 -20.83
CA ALA A 121 13.15 -7.15 -21.26
C ALA A 121 13.65 -7.13 -22.72
N ARG A 122 13.86 -8.30 -23.34
CA ARG A 122 14.15 -8.44 -24.77
C ARG A 122 12.90 -8.66 -25.62
N ALA A 123 11.74 -8.89 -25.00
CA ALA A 123 10.49 -9.26 -25.68
C ALA A 123 9.33 -8.27 -25.44
N ALA A 124 9.37 -7.50 -24.36
CA ALA A 124 8.41 -6.44 -24.06
C ALA A 124 8.93 -5.07 -24.51
N ASN A 125 8.02 -4.25 -25.04
CA ASN A 125 8.28 -2.83 -25.30
C ASN A 125 8.65 -2.12 -23.98
N GLN A 126 9.75 -1.36 -23.99
CA GLN A 126 10.26 -0.66 -22.80
C GLN A 126 9.18 0.23 -22.17
N ALA A 127 8.38 0.91 -22.98
CA ALA A 127 7.32 1.80 -22.50
C ALA A 127 6.19 1.05 -21.78
N ASP A 128 5.84 -0.18 -22.20
CA ASP A 128 4.85 -1.00 -21.50
C ASP A 128 5.40 -1.51 -20.17
N PHE A 129 6.67 -1.93 -20.11
CA PHE A 129 7.34 -2.29 -18.86
C PHE A 129 7.38 -1.14 -17.85
N GLU A 130 7.72 0.07 -18.31
CA GLU A 130 7.74 1.27 -17.46
C GLU A 130 6.34 1.67 -16.97
N ARG A 131 5.33 1.61 -17.85
CA ARG A 131 3.93 1.83 -17.49
C ARG A 131 3.46 0.85 -16.42
N ASP A 132 3.71 -0.45 -16.62
CA ASP A 132 3.23 -1.50 -15.72
C ASP A 132 3.92 -1.43 -14.34
N MET A 133 5.22 -1.10 -14.32
CA MET A 133 5.97 -0.77 -13.11
C MET A 133 5.35 0.43 -12.36
N LEU A 134 5.06 1.53 -13.06
CA LEU A 134 4.42 2.70 -12.46
C LEU A 134 2.99 2.40 -11.99
N MET A 135 2.21 1.59 -12.71
CA MET A 135 0.88 1.15 -12.28
C MET A 135 0.95 0.36 -10.97
N HIS A 136 1.91 -0.55 -10.84
CA HIS A 136 2.13 -1.30 -9.61
C HIS A 136 2.51 -0.37 -8.44
N MET A 137 3.42 0.58 -8.66
CA MET A 137 3.81 1.57 -7.64
C MET A 137 2.66 2.48 -7.18
N TYR A 138 1.76 2.84 -8.10
CA TYR A 138 0.55 3.62 -7.78
C TYR A 138 -0.37 2.80 -6.86
N GLN A 139 -0.70 1.57 -7.27
CA GLN A 139 -1.56 0.66 -6.50
C GLN A 139 -0.98 0.34 -5.13
N GLU A 140 0.32 0.07 -5.03
CA GLU A 140 1.00 -0.18 -3.76
C GLU A 140 0.98 1.05 -2.84
N SER A 141 1.19 2.26 -3.38
CA SER A 141 1.17 3.49 -2.59
C SER A 141 -0.22 3.80 -2.02
N GLU A 142 -1.27 3.67 -2.84
CA GLU A 142 -2.66 3.80 -2.38
C GLU A 142 -3.00 2.75 -1.32
N TRP A 143 -2.61 1.48 -1.56
CA TRP A 143 -2.83 0.38 -0.61
C TRP A 143 -2.17 0.63 0.75
N LEU A 144 -0.91 1.07 0.77
CA LEU A 144 -0.19 1.36 2.00
C LEU A 144 -0.76 2.58 2.73
N ALA A 145 -1.23 3.61 2.02
CA ALA A 145 -1.93 4.73 2.63
C ALA A 145 -3.24 4.26 3.31
N CYS A 146 -4.04 3.44 2.64
CA CYS A 146 -5.28 2.87 3.19
C CYS A 146 -5.02 1.93 4.38
N LEU A 147 -3.98 1.09 4.33
CA LEU A 147 -3.59 0.23 5.46
C LEU A 147 -3.22 1.05 6.70
N ILE A 148 -2.46 2.13 6.52
CA ILE A 148 -2.10 3.03 7.63
C ILE A 148 -3.36 3.74 8.16
N GLU A 149 -4.22 4.26 7.28
CA GLU A 149 -5.46 4.94 7.66
C GLU A 149 -6.39 4.04 8.47
N ALA A 150 -6.52 2.76 8.09
CA ALA A 150 -7.29 1.76 8.82
C ALA A 150 -6.69 1.42 10.21
N ALA A 151 -5.35 1.43 10.34
CA ALA A 151 -4.68 1.13 11.60
C ALA A 151 -4.57 2.31 12.58
N LEU A 152 -4.56 3.56 12.09
CA LEU A 152 -4.36 4.78 12.89
C LEU A 152 -5.30 4.95 14.11
N PRO A 153 -6.58 4.52 14.09
CA PRO A 153 -7.44 4.55 15.27
C PRO A 153 -6.90 3.73 16.45
N ASP A 154 -6.32 2.56 16.18
CA ASP A 154 -5.87 1.60 17.19
C ASP A 154 -4.47 1.92 17.75
N VAL A 155 -3.73 2.85 17.15
CA VAL A 155 -2.37 3.21 17.59
C VAL A 155 -2.41 4.20 18.74
N GLN A 156 -2.00 3.72 19.92
CA GLN A 156 -1.94 4.48 21.18
C GLN A 156 -0.60 5.22 21.37
N ASP A 157 0.52 4.69 20.85
CA ASP A 157 1.81 5.37 20.95
C ASP A 157 1.84 6.64 20.07
N ALA A 158 2.03 7.80 20.69
CA ALA A 158 1.96 9.09 20.00
C ALA A 158 3.07 9.29 18.96
N SER A 159 4.26 8.74 19.19
CA SER A 159 5.39 8.84 18.26
C SER A 159 5.14 8.00 17.01
N LEU A 160 4.69 6.76 17.21
CA LEU A 160 4.29 5.85 16.14
C LEU A 160 3.08 6.40 15.37
N LYS A 161 2.09 6.98 16.05
CA LYS A 161 0.92 7.61 15.42
C LYS A 161 1.32 8.78 14.54
N SER A 162 2.21 9.66 15.02
CA SER A 162 2.75 10.78 14.25
C SER A 162 3.55 10.31 13.03
N TYR A 163 4.42 9.32 13.22
CA TYR A 163 5.15 8.67 12.12
C TYR A 163 4.20 8.07 11.08
N LEU A 164 3.16 7.36 11.50
CA LEU A 164 2.19 6.74 10.60
C LEU A 164 1.38 7.79 9.81
N GLN A 165 0.98 8.89 10.44
CA GLN A 165 0.35 10.02 9.73
C GLN A 165 1.28 10.63 8.67
N LYS A 166 2.58 10.78 8.98
CA LYS A 166 3.61 11.21 8.03
C LYS A 166 3.79 10.21 6.88
N ALA A 167 3.88 8.92 7.19
CA ALA A 167 4.03 7.85 6.21
C ALA A 167 2.81 7.76 5.28
N MET A 168 1.59 7.85 5.82
CA MET A 168 0.34 7.91 5.05
C MET A 168 0.34 9.08 4.07
N LYS A 169 0.72 10.28 4.52
CA LYS A 169 0.86 11.45 3.63
C LYS A 169 1.91 11.18 2.55
N ALA A 170 3.07 10.66 2.91
CA ALA A 170 4.15 10.37 1.96
C ALA A 170 3.71 9.33 0.90
N HIS A 171 2.92 8.33 1.27
CA HIS A 171 2.36 7.36 0.31
C HIS A 171 1.33 8.00 -0.62
N ARG A 172 0.44 8.88 -0.14
CA ARG A 172 -0.48 9.66 -0.99
C ARG A 172 0.28 10.58 -1.96
N ASP A 173 1.28 11.32 -1.46
CA ASP A 173 2.15 12.16 -2.28
C ASP A 173 2.86 11.34 -3.38
N MET A 174 3.37 10.15 -3.04
CA MET A 174 3.98 9.22 -4.00
C MET A 174 2.97 8.72 -5.02
N ALA A 175 1.73 8.42 -4.65
CA ALA A 175 0.68 7.99 -5.58
C ALA A 175 0.37 9.09 -6.62
N ASP A 176 0.22 10.35 -6.19
CA ASP A 176 -0.02 11.48 -7.09
C ASP A 176 1.17 11.78 -8.02
N GLU A 177 2.41 11.66 -7.52
CA GLU A 177 3.61 11.75 -8.37
C GLU A 177 3.66 10.60 -9.39
N THR A 178 3.34 9.37 -8.98
CA THR A 178 3.31 8.19 -9.86
C THR A 178 2.26 8.37 -10.97
N LYS A 179 1.06 8.85 -10.60
CA LYS A 179 -0.03 9.22 -11.50
C LYS A 179 0.38 10.32 -12.48
N THR A 180 1.25 11.24 -12.06
CA THR A 180 1.84 12.26 -12.93
C THR A 180 2.84 11.66 -13.92
N GLN A 181 3.64 10.66 -13.53
CA GLN A 181 4.49 9.93 -14.47
C GLN A 181 3.66 9.09 -15.46
N LEU A 182 2.61 8.40 -15.00
CA LEU A 182 1.73 7.57 -15.84
C LEU A 182 1.08 8.34 -16.99
N ARG A 183 0.77 9.63 -16.80
CA ARG A 183 0.24 10.50 -17.88
C ARG A 183 1.16 10.59 -19.09
N ARG A 184 2.48 10.40 -18.94
CA ARG A 184 3.46 10.46 -20.04
C ARG A 184 3.24 9.36 -21.07
N TYR A 185 2.79 8.19 -20.65
CA TYR A 185 2.62 7.01 -21.51
C TYR A 185 1.41 7.14 -22.45
N LYS A 186 0.50 8.08 -22.17
CA LYS A 186 -0.86 8.18 -22.71
C LYS A 186 -1.64 6.89 -22.50
N LEU A 187 -2.80 6.99 -21.85
CA LEU A 187 -3.82 5.95 -21.99
C LEU A 187 -4.31 6.03 -23.44
N GLN A 188 -3.66 5.31 -24.36
CA GLN A 188 -4.15 5.18 -25.72
C GLN A 188 -5.55 4.57 -25.63
N PRO A 189 -6.58 5.18 -26.25
CA PRO A 189 -7.85 4.49 -26.40
C PRO A 189 -7.58 3.19 -27.16
N ALA A 190 -8.16 2.08 -26.69
CA ALA A 190 -8.06 0.81 -27.39
C ALA A 190 -8.51 1.01 -28.85
N SER A 191 -7.64 0.60 -29.77
CA SER A 191 -7.86 0.67 -31.23
C SER A 191 -8.57 -0.58 -31.72
#